data_AF-A0A0S7EMV4-F1
#
_entry.id   AF-A0A0S7EMV4-F1
#
_cell.length_a   1.000
_cell.length_b   1.000
_cell.length_c   1.000
_cell.angle_alpha   90.00
_cell.angle_beta   90.00
_cell.angle_gamma   90.00
#
_symmetry.space_group_name_H-M   'P 1'
#
loop_
_entity.id
_entity.type
_entity.pdbx_description
1 polymer ?
#
loop_
_entity_poly.entity_id
_entity_poly.type
_entity_poly.pdbx_seq_one_letter_code
_entity_poly.pdbx_strand_id
1 'polypeptide(L)'
;YIFNLALADSLALATLPFQGTDVFLGFWPFGNALCKTVVSFDYYNMFISTFTLTVMSMDRYVAVCHPVKALDMRTPHKAKVVNVCVWVLASAVGVPVMVMGNVA
;
A
#
# COMPACT_ATOMS: atom_id res chain seq x y z
N TYR A 1 -6.03 10.51 -4.40
CA TYR A 1 -4.92 9.71 -4.95
C TYR A 1 -3.60 10.23 -4.40
N ILE A 2 -3.31 11.53 -4.50
CA ILE A 2 -2.10 12.13 -3.89
C ILE A 2 -1.98 11.84 -2.39
N PHE A 3 -3.06 11.97 -1.62
CA PHE A 3 -3.01 11.63 -0.18
C PHE A 3 -2.68 10.16 0.11
N ASN A 4 -3.30 9.23 -0.63
CA ASN A 4 -3.01 7.80 -0.45
C ASN A 4 -1.62 7.41 -0.94
N LEU A 5 -1.13 8.08 -1.99
CA LEU A 5 0.25 7.95 -2.46
C LEU A 5 1.22 8.49 -1.41
N ALA A 6 0.96 9.66 -0.83
CA ALA A 6 1.77 10.24 0.23
C ALA A 6 1.75 9.39 1.52
N LEU A 7 0.60 8.78 1.85
CA LEU A 7 0.50 7.85 2.96
C LEU A 7 1.30 6.57 2.68
N ALA A 8 1.27 6.05 1.46
CA ALA A 8 2.07 4.89 1.06
C ALA A 8 3.57 5.20 1.15
N ASP A 9 4.01 6.31 0.54
CA ASP A 9 5.40 6.78 0.58
C ASP A 9 5.89 7.00 2.02
N SER A 10 5.07 7.61 2.88
CA SER A 10 5.44 7.80 4.29
C SER A 10 5.54 6.48 5.05
N LEU A 11 4.67 5.50 4.76
CA LEU A 11 4.78 4.15 5.30
C LEU A 11 6.02 3.42 4.79
N ALA A 12 6.37 3.57 3.51
CA ALA A 12 7.60 3.01 2.93
C ALA A 12 8.86 3.63 3.56
N LEU A 13 8.87 4.95 3.76
CA LEU A 13 9.94 5.64 4.48
C LEU A 13 10.07 5.18 5.92
N ALA A 14 8.95 4.82 6.56
CA ALA A 14 8.98 4.25 7.90
C ALA A 14 9.52 2.81 7.94
N THR A 15 9.32 2.00 6.89
CA THR A 15 9.84 0.61 6.82
C THR A 15 11.29 0.52 6.32
N LEU A 16 11.76 1.51 5.57
CA LEU A 16 13.12 1.61 5.04
C LEU A 16 14.27 1.40 6.06
N PRO A 17 14.28 2.00 7.27
CA PRO A 17 15.35 1.75 8.24
C PRO A 17 15.39 0.30 8.74
N PHE A 18 14.24 -0.37 8.81
CA PHE A 18 14.16 -1.78 9.22
C PHE A 18 14.75 -2.70 8.14
N GLN A 19 14.38 -2.46 6.88
CA GLN A 19 14.95 -3.17 5.73
C GLN A 19 16.46 -2.90 5.60
N GLY A 20 16.90 -1.66 5.82
CA GLY A 20 18.32 -1.30 5.81
C GLY A 20 19.12 -2.04 6.87
N THR A 21 18.53 -2.26 8.04
CA THR A 21 19.15 -3.02 9.13
C THR A 21 19.25 -4.51 8.79
N ASP A 22 18.21 -5.10 8.19
CA ASP A 22 18.24 -6.49 7.70
C ASP A 22 19.35 -6.71 6.65
N VAL A 23 19.47 -5.79 5.69
CA VAL A 23 20.51 -5.83 4.66
C VAL A 23 21.91 -5.65 5.27
N PHE A 24 22.07 -4.77 6.26
CA PHE A 24 23.37 -4.54 6.91
C PHE A 24 23.83 -5.71 7.79
N LEU A 25 22.91 -6.33 8.53
CA LEU A 25 23.22 -7.45 9.43
C LEU A 25 23.19 -8.81 8.71
N GLY A 26 22.52 -8.91 7.56
CA GLY A 26 22.31 -10.16 6.84
C GLY A 26 21.32 -11.12 7.52
N PHE A 27 20.67 -10.67 8.60
CA PHE A 27 19.62 -11.40 9.31
C PHE A 27 18.66 -10.42 9.98
N TRP A 28 17.41 -10.84 10.19
CA TRP A 28 16.34 -10.01 10.74
C TRP A 28 16.35 -9.98 12.28
N PRO A 29 16.67 -8.85 12.95
CA PRO A 29 16.82 -8.80 14.40
C PRO A 29 15.54 -8.38 15.15
N PHE A 30 14.54 -7.82 14.47
CA PHE A 30 13.35 -7.19 15.10
C PHE A 30 12.21 -8.18 15.42
N GLY A 31 12.45 -9.48 15.24
CA GLY A 31 11.48 -10.53 15.47
C GLY A 31 10.40 -10.66 14.38
N ASN A 32 9.64 -11.74 14.46
CA ASN A 32 8.80 -12.21 13.35
C ASN A 32 7.57 -11.32 13.10
N ALA A 33 7.05 -10.65 14.13
CA ALA A 33 5.91 -9.74 14.02
C ALA A 33 6.24 -8.50 13.14
N LEU A 34 7.40 -7.89 13.36
CA LEU A 34 7.86 -6.75 12.58
C LEU A 34 8.25 -7.16 11.16
N CYS A 35 8.89 -8.32 10.96
CA CYS A 35 9.19 -8.85 9.62
C CYS A 35 7.92 -8.96 8.77
N LYS A 36 6.88 -9.61 9.31
CA LYS A 36 5.60 -9.77 8.62
C LYS A 36 4.93 -8.42 8.34
N THR A 37 4.99 -7.48 9.28
CA THR A 37 4.42 -6.15 9.12
C THR A 37 5.12 -5.36 8.00
N VAL A 38 6.46 -5.40 7.95
CA VAL A 38 7.26 -4.71 6.93
C VAL A 38 7.02 -5.30 5.53
N VAL A 39 7.07 -6.62 5.39
CA VAL A 39 6.76 -7.30 4.12
C VAL A 39 5.36 -6.94 3.63
N SER A 40 4.40 -6.87 4.55
CA SER A 40 3.03 -6.48 4.21
C SER A 40 2.94 -5.05 3.70
N PHE A 41 3.61 -4.11 4.39
CA PHE A 41 3.69 -2.71 3.97
C PHE A 41 4.35 -2.52 2.60
N ASP A 42 5.32 -3.35 2.23
CA ASP A 42 5.90 -3.34 0.89
C ASP A 42 4.87 -3.75 -0.18
N TYR A 43 4.09 -4.81 0.07
CA TYR A 43 2.98 -5.19 -0.82
C TYR A 43 1.92 -4.08 -0.92
N TYR A 44 1.56 -3.45 0.20
CA TYR A 44 0.67 -2.29 0.22
C TYR A 44 1.14 -1.18 -0.72
N ASN A 45 2.42 -0.82 -0.62
CA ASN A 45 3.03 0.21 -1.44
C ASN A 45 2.98 -0.15 -2.93
N MET A 46 3.25 -1.41 -3.27
CA MET A 46 3.15 -1.89 -4.64
C MET A 46 1.73 -1.73 -5.20
N PHE A 47 0.71 -2.18 -4.46
CA PHE A 47 -0.68 -2.05 -4.89
C PHE A 47 -1.13 -0.59 -5.01
N ILE A 48 -0.84 0.25 -4.00
CA ILE A 48 -1.21 1.67 -4.02
C ILE A 48 -0.58 2.37 -5.23
N SER A 49 0.67 2.07 -5.55
CA SER A 49 1.36 2.61 -6.72
C SER A 49 0.69 2.17 -8.03
N THR A 50 0.43 0.86 -8.22
CA THR A 50 -0.24 0.35 -9.43
C THR A 50 -1.64 0.94 -9.59
N PHE A 51 -2.45 0.97 -8.54
CA PHE A 51 -3.79 1.56 -8.62
C PHE A 51 -3.73 3.06 -8.89
N THR A 52 -2.78 3.78 -8.28
CA THR A 52 -2.59 5.20 -8.53
C THR A 52 -2.21 5.46 -9.97
N LEU A 53 -1.28 4.69 -10.54
CA LEU A 53 -0.91 4.74 -11.95
C LEU A 53 -2.11 4.47 -12.86
N THR A 54 -2.85 3.39 -12.60
CA THR A 54 -4.03 3.01 -13.39
C THR A 54 -5.05 4.16 -13.43
N VAL A 55 -5.27 4.77 -12.27
CA VAL A 55 -6.20 5.88 -12.11
C VAL A 55 -5.68 7.16 -12.76
N MET A 56 -4.38 7.46 -12.70
CA MET A 56 -3.78 8.60 -13.42
C MET A 56 -3.89 8.43 -14.94
N SER A 57 -3.71 7.21 -15.43
CA SER A 57 -3.90 6.89 -16.85
C SER A 57 -5.36 7.05 -17.27
N MET A 58 -6.30 6.57 -16.46
CA MET A 58 -7.73 6.75 -16.69
C MET A 58 -8.15 8.22 -16.65
N ASP A 59 -7.61 9.00 -15.71
CA ASP A 59 -7.85 10.44 -15.59
C ASP A 59 -7.42 11.19 -16.88
N ARG A 60 -6.22 10.90 -17.37
CA ARG A 60 -5.74 11.44 -18.66
C ARG A 60 -6.60 11.00 -19.85
N TYR A 61 -7.03 9.74 -19.87
CA TYR A 61 -7.91 9.23 -20.93
C TYR A 61 -9.26 9.96 -20.93
N VAL A 62 -9.88 10.12 -19.77
CA VAL A 62 -11.17 10.82 -19.62
C VAL A 62 -11.04 12.31 -19.91
N ALA A 63 -9.95 12.97 -19.51
CA ALA A 63 -9.71 14.38 -19.81
C ALA A 63 -9.62 14.65 -21.33
N VAL A 64 -9.03 13.73 -22.09
CA VAL A 64 -8.88 13.86 -23.55
C VAL A 64 -10.17 13.52 -24.30
N CYS A 65 -10.84 12.41 -23.93
CA CYS A 65 -12.02 11.96 -24.66
C CYS A 65 -13.35 12.55 -24.15
N HIS A 66 -13.43 12.95 -22.88
CA HIS A 66 -14.68 13.37 -22.22
C HIS A 66 -14.45 14.49 -21.17
N PRO A 67 -14.10 15.72 -21.61
CA PRO A 67 -13.68 16.82 -20.73
C PRO A 67 -14.74 17.25 -19.69
N VAL A 68 -16.03 17.04 -19.97
CA VAL A 68 -17.13 17.40 -19.05
C VAL A 68 -17.32 16.38 -17.91
N LYS A 69 -17.04 15.08 -18.16
CA LYS A 69 -17.09 14.03 -17.13
C LYS A 69 -15.86 14.04 -16.21
N ALA A 70 -14.75 14.61 -16.66
CA ALA A 70 -13.53 14.74 -15.86
C ALA A 70 -13.73 15.57 -14.58
N LEU A 71 -14.64 16.56 -14.62
CA LEU A 71 -14.99 17.41 -13.47
C LEU A 71 -15.82 16.68 -12.39
N ASP A 72 -16.62 15.68 -12.79
CA ASP A 72 -17.53 14.93 -11.90
C ASP A 72 -16.88 13.67 -11.29
N MET A 73 -15.78 13.19 -11.90
CA MET A 73 -14.92 12.13 -11.36
C MET A 73 -14.14 12.53 -10.09
N ARG A 74 -14.53 13.62 -9.44
CA ARG A 74 -13.89 14.22 -8.26
C ARG A 74 -14.15 13.38 -7.01
N THR A 75 -13.46 12.25 -6.95
CA THR A 75 -12.83 11.65 -5.75
C THR A 75 -13.55 10.75 -4.72
N PRO A 76 -14.85 10.35 -4.79
CA PRO A 76 -15.38 9.38 -3.81
C PRO A 76 -14.89 7.94 -4.07
N HIS A 77 -14.77 7.53 -5.33
CA HIS A 77 -14.34 6.17 -5.69
C HIS A 77 -12.89 5.86 -5.27
N LYS A 78 -11.99 6.85 -5.37
CA LYS A 78 -10.56 6.69 -5.05
C LYS A 78 -10.33 6.49 -3.54
N ALA A 79 -11.08 7.20 -2.70
CA ALA A 79 -11.04 7.01 -1.26
C ALA A 79 -11.57 5.62 -0.87
N LYS A 80 -12.63 5.18 -1.54
CA LYS A 80 -13.23 3.85 -1.34
C LYS A 80 -12.26 2.71 -1.68
N VAL A 81 -11.56 2.79 -2.81
CA VAL A 81 -10.57 1.77 -3.20
C VAL A 81 -9.46 1.65 -2.17
N VAL A 82 -8.91 2.76 -1.69
CA VAL A 82 -7.82 2.68 -0.71
C VAL A 82 -8.31 2.18 0.64
N ASN A 83 -9.49 2.60 1.09
CA ASN A 83 -10.08 2.03 2.30
C ASN A 83 -10.32 0.51 2.17
N VAL A 84 -10.77 0.05 1.00
CA VAL A 84 -10.92 -1.39 0.70
C VAL A 84 -9.56 -2.10 0.68
N CYS A 85 -8.52 -1.52 0.07
CA CYS A 85 -7.17 -2.09 0.09
C CYS A 85 -6.62 -2.19 1.52
N VAL A 86 -6.77 -1.13 2.34
CA VAL A 86 -6.42 -1.12 3.76
C VAL A 86 -7.09 -2.27 4.49
N TRP A 87 -8.39 -2.44 4.29
CA TRP A 87 -9.17 -3.51 4.91
C TRP A 87 -8.75 -4.92 4.45
N VAL A 88 -8.63 -5.13 3.14
CA VAL A 88 -8.25 -6.41 2.55
C VAL A 88 -6.89 -6.84 3.05
N LEU A 89 -5.92 -5.94 3.04
CA LEU A 89 -4.56 -6.26 3.46
C LEU A 89 -4.47 -6.36 5.00
N ALA A 90 -5.23 -5.58 5.78
CA ALA A 90 -5.26 -5.75 7.25
C ALA A 90 -5.79 -7.13 7.62
N SER A 91 -6.79 -7.62 6.88
CA SER A 91 -7.29 -8.99 7.03
C SER A 91 -6.30 -10.03 6.48
N ALA A 92 -5.69 -9.79 5.32
CA ALA A 92 -4.72 -10.71 4.69
C ALA A 92 -3.42 -10.82 5.48
N VAL A 93 -3.11 -9.89 6.38
CA VAL A 93 -1.95 -9.94 7.28
C VAL A 93 -2.37 -10.43 8.65
N GLY A 94 -3.48 -9.91 9.19
CA GLY A 94 -4.03 -10.32 10.49
C GLY A 94 -4.37 -11.80 10.55
N VAL A 95 -4.93 -12.37 9.47
CA VAL A 95 -5.29 -13.79 9.40
C VAL A 95 -4.06 -14.72 9.42
N PRO A 96 -3.05 -14.57 8.55
CA PRO A 96 -1.85 -15.41 8.62
C PRO A 96 -0.96 -15.10 9.83
N VAL A 97 -1.05 -13.93 10.46
CA VAL A 97 -0.40 -13.65 11.75
C VAL A 97 -1.08 -14.41 12.89
N MET A 98 -2.42 -14.41 12.94
CA MET A 98 -3.17 -15.21 13.91
C MET A 98 -2.96 -16.72 13.70
N VAL A 99 -2.86 -17.17 12.44
CA VAL A 99 -2.80 -18.60 12.10
C VAL A 99 -1.38 -19.16 12.09
N MET A 100 -0.37 -18.39 11.66
CA MET A 100 1.05 -18.77 11.73
C MET A 100 1.74 -18.28 13.01
N GLY A 101 0.97 -17.89 14.03
CA GLY A 101 1.43 -17.47 15.35
C GLY A 101 1.91 -18.62 16.24
N ASN A 102 2.36 -19.74 15.67
CA ASN A 102 3.25 -20.69 16.32
C ASN A 102 4.55 -20.71 15.51
N VAL A 103 5.49 -19.83 15.88
CA VAL A 103 6.90 -20.07 15.58
C VAL A 103 7.55 -20.53 16.87
N ALA A 104 7.92 -21.81 16.87
CA ALA A 104 8.81 -22.43 17.85
C ALA A 104 10.17 -21.73 17.86
#